data_AF-A0A7J6BVF7-F1
#
_entry.id   AF-A0A7J6BVF7-F1
#
_cell.length_a   1.000
_cell.length_b   1.000
_cell.length_c   1.000
_cell.angle_alpha   90.00
_cell.angle_beta   90.00
_cell.angle_gamma   90.00
#
_symmetry.space_group_name_H-M   'P 1'
#
loop_
_entity.id
_entity.type
_entity.pdbx_description
1 polymer ?
#
loop_
_entity_poly.entity_id
_entity_poly.type
_entity_poly.pdbx_seq_one_letter_code
_entity_poly.pdbx_strand_id
1 'polypeptide(L)'
;MASMDELRDQISVALLKLNNSDLVPVCKHLKCDEPVGGFENKTRRALIRLMEKTLDSIEETEDKEVFLQCLENLRSLIDSVIKSTETASNIPPDEPNELDMLKEKYTRLQMEQAQACQTLEEEIVAMEQPRVNVGIVNGREAKPHSRPYMVSVQKDKEHICGGFLISDRFVMTAAHCRKKKKKLTVVVGAHNLKNENEGSVRIGVKSYHQHPDYCCDSHLNDIMLLRLEKKVKQSKTVNMISLIKNKKDTESGTVCSVAGWGSLRTNGSASDCLMEAKVKIKNNTECERRWEGIYSVSKMMCAYSHGGSCNGDSGGPLVCGDTAVGVTSFAYSKSCNSAEHPNVYTKISAYLPWIHQIIRNIK
;
A
#
# COMPACT_ATOMS: atom_id res chain seq x y z
N MET A 1 -1.07 -27.92 -15.03
CA MET A 1 -1.30 -27.35 -13.68
C MET A 1 -1.44 -28.51 -12.73
N ALA A 2 -0.74 -28.49 -11.60
CA ALA A 2 -0.89 -29.51 -10.57
C ALA A 2 -2.29 -29.44 -9.94
N SER A 3 -2.86 -30.59 -9.55
CA SER A 3 -4.16 -30.62 -8.86
C SER A 3 -4.05 -30.19 -7.39
N MET A 4 -5.17 -29.86 -6.73
CA MET A 4 -5.17 -29.52 -5.30
C MET A 4 -4.62 -30.66 -4.43
N ASP A 5 -4.91 -31.91 -4.81
CA ASP A 5 -4.38 -33.09 -4.13
C ASP A 5 -2.87 -33.24 -4.35
N GLU A 6 -2.39 -32.93 -5.56
CA GLU A 6 -0.97 -32.96 -5.90
C GLU A 6 -0.16 -31.89 -5.15
N LEU A 7 -0.80 -30.75 -4.85
CA LEU A 7 -0.22 -29.69 -4.01
C LEU A 7 -0.21 -30.09 -2.53
N ARG A 8 -1.27 -30.71 -2.02
CA ARG A 8 -1.34 -31.25 -0.65
C ARG A 8 -0.26 -32.31 -0.42
N ASP A 9 -0.07 -33.20 -1.38
CA ASP A 9 0.98 -34.22 -1.33
C ASP A 9 2.38 -33.58 -1.32
N GLN A 10 2.61 -32.55 -2.15
CA GLN A 10 3.89 -31.83 -2.17
C GLN A 10 4.22 -31.14 -0.85
N ILE A 11 3.24 -30.48 -0.20
CA ILE A 11 3.45 -29.83 1.09
C ILE A 11 3.70 -30.87 2.19
N SER A 12 2.95 -31.99 2.17
CA SER A 12 3.12 -33.10 3.10
C SER A 12 4.51 -33.73 2.99
N VAL A 13 5.02 -33.91 1.76
CA VAL A 13 6.39 -34.37 1.50
C VAL A 13 7.43 -33.38 2.01
N ALA A 14 7.22 -32.07 1.83
CA ALA A 14 8.13 -31.04 2.32
C ALA A 14 8.14 -30.96 3.87
N LEU A 15 7.00 -31.12 4.52
CA LEU A 15 6.87 -31.24 5.98
C LEU A 15 7.61 -32.48 6.50
N LEU A 16 7.46 -33.62 5.84
CA LEU A 16 8.18 -34.84 6.17
C LEU A 16 9.69 -34.67 6.01
N LYS A 17 10.15 -33.98 4.95
CA LYS A 17 11.56 -33.66 4.76
C LYS A 17 12.09 -32.75 5.87
N LEU A 18 11.37 -31.70 6.25
CA LEU A 18 11.76 -30.80 7.34
C LEU A 18 11.68 -31.47 8.73
N ASN A 19 10.79 -32.45 8.92
CA ASN A 19 10.69 -33.24 10.16
C ASN A 19 11.76 -34.32 10.26
N ASN A 20 12.21 -34.88 9.13
CA ASN A 20 13.21 -35.94 9.08
C ASN A 20 14.63 -35.46 8.72
N SER A 21 14.81 -34.18 8.35
CA SER A 21 16.13 -33.62 8.13
C SER A 21 16.89 -33.57 9.45
N ASP A 22 17.97 -34.34 9.55
CA ASP A 22 18.99 -34.17 10.58
C ASP A 22 19.70 -32.83 10.32
N LEU A 23 19.12 -31.75 10.83
CA LEU A 23 19.82 -30.47 11.01
C LEU A 23 20.83 -30.69 12.14
N VAL A 24 21.89 -31.46 11.83
CA VAL A 24 23.00 -31.70 12.76
C VAL A 24 23.63 -30.33 13.02
N PRO A 25 23.82 -29.91 14.28
CA PRO A 25 24.40 -28.62 14.55
C PRO A 25 25.84 -28.63 14.05
N VAL A 26 26.09 -27.92 12.94
CA VAL A 26 27.42 -27.60 12.42
C VAL A 26 28.29 -26.97 13.54
N CYS A 27 27.65 -26.35 14.53
CA CYS A 27 28.27 -25.82 15.75
C CYS A 27 28.93 -26.86 16.68
N LYS A 28 28.63 -28.16 16.56
CA LYS A 28 29.32 -29.20 17.35
C LYS A 28 30.78 -29.36 16.92
N HIS A 29 31.13 -28.93 15.70
CA HIS A 29 32.49 -28.81 15.19
C HIS A 29 33.11 -27.41 15.40
N LEU A 30 32.30 -26.32 15.39
CA LEU A 30 32.82 -24.94 15.32
C LEU A 30 32.96 -24.18 16.66
N LYS A 31 32.55 -24.77 17.80
CA LYS A 31 32.67 -24.18 19.17
C LYS A 31 32.29 -22.69 19.26
N CYS A 32 31.11 -22.31 18.79
CA CYS A 32 30.60 -20.94 18.90
C CYS A 32 30.00 -20.68 20.30
N ASP A 33 30.24 -19.49 20.87
CA ASP A 33 29.88 -19.10 22.25
C ASP A 33 28.39 -18.72 22.47
N GLU A 34 27.53 -18.78 21.45
CA GLU A 34 26.08 -18.64 21.59
C GLU A 34 25.33 -19.90 21.10
N PRO A 35 24.23 -20.33 21.75
CA PRO A 35 23.54 -21.56 21.40
C PRO A 35 22.67 -21.38 20.15
N VAL A 36 23.31 -21.47 18.98
CA VAL A 36 22.68 -21.50 17.64
C VAL A 36 21.59 -22.58 17.52
N GLY A 37 21.71 -23.69 18.27
CA GLY A 37 20.69 -24.75 18.32
C GLY A 37 19.32 -24.30 18.85
N GLY A 38 19.25 -23.14 19.51
CA GLY A 38 17.99 -22.50 19.90
C GLY A 38 17.31 -21.76 18.75
N PHE A 39 18.07 -21.25 17.78
CA PHE A 39 17.57 -20.51 16.62
C PHE A 39 17.12 -21.44 15.49
N GLU A 40 17.91 -22.46 15.14
CA GLU A 40 17.52 -23.49 14.15
C GLU A 40 16.21 -24.17 14.55
N ASN A 41 16.06 -24.52 15.83
CA ASN A 41 14.80 -25.07 16.36
C ASN A 41 13.65 -24.05 16.37
N LYS A 42 13.90 -22.74 16.46
CA LYS A 42 12.86 -21.71 16.40
C LYS A 42 12.40 -21.49 14.96
N THR A 43 13.34 -21.37 14.01
CA THR A 43 13.06 -21.20 12.58
C THR A 43 12.38 -22.44 12.00
N ARG A 44 12.84 -23.65 12.35
CA ARG A 44 12.19 -24.91 11.98
C ARG A 44 10.76 -24.98 12.51
N ARG A 45 10.55 -24.64 13.78
CA ARG A 45 9.19 -24.60 14.38
C ARG A 45 8.30 -23.53 13.75
N ALA A 46 8.85 -22.38 13.38
CA ALA A 46 8.11 -21.33 12.68
C ALA A 46 7.68 -21.81 11.28
N LEU A 47 8.60 -22.40 10.51
CA LEU A 47 8.31 -22.97 9.18
C LEU A 47 7.29 -24.11 9.23
N ILE A 48 7.40 -25.02 10.20
CA ILE A 48 6.42 -26.10 10.39
C ILE A 48 5.03 -25.52 10.67
N ARG A 49 4.91 -24.59 11.62
CA ARG A 49 3.62 -23.93 11.93
C ARG A 49 3.06 -23.17 10.73
N LEU A 50 3.93 -22.56 9.93
CA LEU A 50 3.57 -21.83 8.72
C LEU A 50 2.99 -22.77 7.66
N MET A 51 3.59 -23.94 7.48
CA MET A 51 3.14 -24.98 6.55
C MET A 51 1.83 -25.63 7.01
N GLU A 52 1.69 -25.91 8.31
CA GLU A 52 0.43 -26.40 8.91
C GLU A 52 -0.71 -25.40 8.69
N LYS A 53 -0.49 -24.10 8.98
CA LYS A 53 -1.46 -23.03 8.68
C LYS A 53 -1.82 -22.92 7.20
N THR A 54 -0.82 -23.10 6.32
CA THR A 54 -1.02 -23.07 4.87
C THR A 54 -1.89 -24.25 4.42
N LEU A 55 -1.70 -25.44 4.99
CA LEU A 55 -2.54 -26.63 4.74
C LEU A 55 -3.97 -26.42 5.23
N ASP A 56 -4.17 -25.86 6.42
CA ASP A 56 -5.51 -25.59 6.96
C ASP A 56 -6.27 -24.58 6.08
N SER A 57 -5.56 -23.60 5.54
CA SER A 57 -6.13 -22.57 4.64
C SER A 57 -6.54 -23.10 3.25
N ILE A 58 -6.03 -24.27 2.83
CA ILE A 58 -6.40 -24.91 1.56
C ILE A 58 -7.87 -25.32 1.54
N GLU A 59 -8.40 -25.73 2.69
CA GLU A 59 -9.74 -26.32 2.77
C GLU A 59 -10.85 -25.26 2.67
N GLU A 60 -10.52 -23.98 2.81
CA GLU A 60 -11.48 -22.88 2.93
C GLU A 60 -11.53 -21.91 1.72
N THR A 61 -10.70 -22.10 0.68
CA THR A 61 -10.52 -21.08 -0.40
C THR A 61 -10.90 -21.55 -1.81
N GLU A 62 -11.51 -20.67 -2.60
CA GLU A 62 -11.95 -20.93 -4.00
C GLU A 62 -10.93 -20.47 -5.09
N ASP A 63 -9.89 -19.70 -4.75
CA ASP A 63 -8.95 -19.11 -5.72
C ASP A 63 -7.61 -19.87 -5.80
N LYS A 64 -7.52 -20.78 -6.78
CA LYS A 64 -6.43 -21.74 -6.95
C LYS A 64 -5.11 -21.12 -7.44
N GLU A 65 -5.16 -19.99 -8.14
CA GLU A 65 -3.98 -19.42 -8.83
C GLU A 65 -3.09 -18.63 -7.87
N VAL A 66 -3.70 -17.86 -6.95
CA VAL A 66 -2.98 -17.16 -5.88
C VAL A 66 -2.37 -18.13 -4.89
N PHE A 67 -3.05 -19.25 -4.64
CA PHE A 67 -2.53 -20.30 -3.76
C PHE A 67 -1.32 -21.01 -4.37
N LEU A 68 -1.35 -21.30 -5.68
CA LEU A 68 -0.21 -21.87 -6.41
C LEU A 68 1.05 -21.01 -6.26
N GLN A 69 0.91 -19.69 -6.41
CA GLN A 69 2.03 -18.76 -6.31
C GLN A 69 2.61 -18.71 -4.88
N CYS A 70 1.76 -18.75 -3.85
CA CYS A 70 2.20 -18.78 -2.46
C CYS A 70 2.95 -20.09 -2.15
N LEU A 71 2.48 -21.21 -2.69
CA LEU A 71 3.14 -22.50 -2.52
C LEU A 71 4.48 -22.59 -3.24
N GLU A 72 4.58 -22.03 -4.45
CA GLU A 72 5.85 -21.94 -5.17
C GLU A 72 6.89 -21.11 -4.38
N ASN A 73 6.45 -20.01 -3.76
CA ASN A 73 7.30 -19.18 -2.92
C ASN A 73 7.74 -19.92 -1.64
N LEU A 74 6.81 -20.61 -0.97
CA LEU A 74 7.11 -21.38 0.24
C LEU A 74 8.04 -22.56 -0.06
N ARG A 75 7.83 -23.27 -1.19
CA ARG A 75 8.72 -24.33 -1.67
C ARG A 75 10.11 -23.79 -1.96
N SER A 76 10.21 -22.68 -2.68
CA SER A 76 11.50 -22.06 -3.00
C SER A 76 12.26 -21.66 -1.74
N LEU A 77 11.56 -21.24 -0.69
CA LEU A 77 12.17 -20.93 0.60
C LEU A 77 12.71 -22.19 1.29
N ILE A 78 11.92 -23.26 1.32
CA ILE A 78 12.32 -24.54 1.94
C ILE A 78 13.54 -25.13 1.23
N ASP A 79 13.54 -25.14 -0.11
CA ASP A 79 14.68 -25.60 -0.91
C ASP A 79 15.93 -24.75 -0.64
N SER A 80 15.77 -23.44 -0.43
CA SER A 80 16.86 -22.53 -0.07
C SER A 80 17.42 -22.83 1.33
N VAL A 81 16.55 -23.12 2.31
CA VAL A 81 16.94 -23.51 3.68
C VAL A 81 17.72 -24.83 3.66
N ILE A 82 17.22 -25.86 2.98
CA ILE A 82 17.86 -27.17 2.85
C ILE A 82 19.24 -27.05 2.18
N LYS A 83 19.31 -26.36 1.04
CA LYS A 83 20.56 -26.14 0.30
C LYS A 83 21.61 -25.39 1.13
N SER A 84 21.17 -24.42 1.94
CA SER A 84 22.05 -23.67 2.85
C SER A 84 22.65 -24.56 3.94
N THR A 85 21.86 -25.49 4.48
CA THR A 85 22.31 -26.46 5.50
C THR A 85 23.26 -27.52 4.94
N GLU A 86 23.03 -27.98 3.71
CA GLU A 86 23.93 -28.90 3.01
C GLU A 86 25.27 -28.24 2.67
N THR A 87 25.25 -26.97 2.23
CA THR A 87 26.47 -26.21 1.91
C THR A 87 27.34 -25.99 3.15
N ALA A 88 26.72 -25.77 4.32
CA ALA A 88 27.43 -25.62 5.59
C ALA A 88 28.10 -26.91 6.09
N SER A 89 27.59 -28.08 5.69
CA SER A 89 28.08 -29.40 6.14
C SER A 89 29.33 -29.88 5.39
N ASN A 90 29.72 -29.22 4.28
CA ASN A 90 30.79 -29.66 3.38
C ASN A 90 32.12 -28.90 3.54
N ILE A 91 32.32 -28.18 4.65
CA ILE A 91 33.48 -27.28 4.85
C ILE A 91 34.52 -27.96 5.77
N PRO A 92 35.80 -28.11 5.35
CA PRO A 92 36.85 -28.77 6.15
C PRO A 92 37.21 -28.01 7.45
N PRO A 93 37.60 -28.72 8.54
CA PRO A 93 37.71 -28.11 9.88
C PRO A 93 39.05 -27.44 10.27
N ASP A 94 40.07 -27.32 9.41
CA ASP A 94 41.46 -27.09 9.88
C ASP A 94 42.21 -25.84 9.35
N GLU A 95 41.58 -24.66 9.21
CA GLU A 95 42.32 -23.38 9.08
C GLU A 95 41.76 -22.22 9.94
N PRO A 96 42.55 -21.62 10.87
CA PRO A 96 42.04 -20.66 11.86
C PRO A 96 41.59 -19.29 11.31
N ASN A 97 42.02 -18.87 10.11
CA ASN A 97 41.53 -17.64 9.46
C ASN A 97 40.22 -17.88 8.66
N GLU A 98 39.94 -19.11 8.26
CA GLU A 98 38.70 -19.46 7.55
C GLU A 98 37.52 -19.62 8.53
N LEU A 99 37.79 -20.04 9.77
CA LEU A 99 36.77 -20.26 10.79
C LEU A 99 35.99 -18.97 11.14
N ASP A 100 36.67 -17.83 11.27
CA ASP A 100 36.03 -16.56 11.61
C ASP A 100 35.27 -15.95 10.41
N MET A 101 35.79 -16.11 9.18
CA MET A 101 35.03 -15.78 7.96
C MET A 101 33.79 -16.67 7.81
N LEU A 102 33.89 -17.95 8.18
CA LEU A 102 32.76 -18.88 8.14
C LEU A 102 31.68 -18.49 9.15
N LYS A 103 32.08 -18.14 10.37
CA LYS A 103 31.16 -17.63 11.40
C LYS A 103 30.43 -16.39 10.91
N GLU A 104 31.14 -15.43 10.33
CA GLU A 104 30.51 -14.20 9.80
C GLU A 104 29.56 -14.47 8.63
N LYS A 105 29.95 -15.35 7.69
CA LYS A 105 29.10 -15.78 6.57
C LYS A 105 27.85 -16.50 7.07
N TYR A 106 27.99 -17.35 8.08
CA TYR A 106 26.89 -18.09 8.68
C TYR A 106 25.94 -17.17 9.47
N THR A 107 26.45 -16.21 10.24
CA THR A 107 25.63 -15.19 10.92
C THR A 107 24.87 -14.32 9.91
N ARG A 108 25.49 -13.97 8.77
CA ARG A 108 24.84 -13.20 7.70
C ARG A 108 23.69 -13.99 7.07
N LEU A 109 23.93 -15.28 6.76
CA LEU A 109 22.90 -16.18 6.24
C LEU A 109 21.75 -16.38 7.25
N GLN A 110 22.04 -16.43 8.55
CA GLN A 110 21.01 -16.51 9.60
C GLN A 110 20.15 -15.26 9.67
N MET A 111 20.75 -14.06 9.55
CA MET A 111 20.00 -12.80 9.52
C MET A 111 19.10 -12.69 8.28
N GLU A 112 19.61 -13.09 7.11
CA GLU A 112 18.85 -13.12 5.85
C GLU A 112 17.67 -14.10 5.93
N GLN A 113 17.87 -15.28 6.54
CA GLN A 113 16.80 -16.27 6.76
C GLN A 113 15.73 -15.79 7.74
N ALA A 114 16.12 -15.09 8.81
CA ALA A 114 15.18 -14.51 9.79
C ALA A 114 14.25 -13.49 9.13
N GLN A 115 14.83 -12.62 8.29
CA GLN A 115 14.09 -11.59 7.57
C GLN A 115 13.15 -12.18 6.52
N ALA A 116 13.56 -13.25 5.83
CA ALA A 116 12.71 -13.98 4.90
C ALA A 116 11.50 -14.61 5.63
N CYS A 117 11.72 -15.31 6.75
CA CYS A 117 10.63 -15.91 7.53
C CYS A 117 9.63 -14.87 8.04
N GLN A 118 10.11 -13.72 8.53
CA GLN A 118 9.24 -12.64 8.99
C GLN A 118 8.39 -12.06 7.84
N THR A 119 8.97 -11.91 6.65
CA THR A 119 8.24 -11.42 5.46
C THR A 119 7.12 -12.39 5.06
N LEU A 120 7.38 -13.70 5.08
CA LEU A 120 6.38 -14.71 4.77
C LEU A 120 5.26 -14.81 5.83
N GLU A 121 5.58 -14.65 7.12
CA GLU A 121 4.56 -14.57 8.17
C GLU A 121 3.61 -13.38 7.95
N GLU A 122 4.15 -12.22 7.55
CA GLU A 122 3.34 -11.03 7.22
C GLU A 122 2.43 -11.27 6.00
N GLU A 123 2.92 -11.98 4.97
CA GLU A 123 2.13 -12.35 3.79
C GLU A 123 1.00 -13.34 4.13
N ILE A 124 1.26 -14.34 4.97
CA ILE A 124 0.27 -15.35 5.40
C ILE A 124 -0.82 -14.74 6.29
N VAL A 125 -0.45 -13.85 7.22
CA VAL A 125 -1.43 -13.08 8.02
C VAL A 125 -2.31 -12.20 7.13
N ALA A 126 -1.80 -11.72 6.00
CA ALA A 126 -2.62 -10.99 5.03
C ALA A 126 -3.60 -11.89 4.25
N MET A 127 -3.38 -13.21 4.24
CA MET A 127 -4.26 -14.20 3.60
C MET A 127 -5.39 -14.69 4.51
N GLU A 128 -5.17 -14.75 5.83
CA GLU A 128 -6.18 -15.13 6.85
C GLU A 128 -7.32 -14.09 7.00
N GLN A 129 -7.21 -12.93 6.34
CA GLN A 129 -8.27 -11.92 6.28
C GLN A 129 -9.31 -12.35 5.21
N PRO A 130 -10.63 -12.33 5.50
CA PRO A 130 -11.64 -12.68 4.51
C PRO A 130 -11.50 -11.80 3.26
N ARG A 131 -11.07 -12.39 2.16
CA ARG A 131 -10.88 -11.71 0.87
C ARG A 131 -12.22 -11.58 0.16
N VAL A 132 -12.89 -10.46 0.41
CA VAL A 132 -13.90 -9.95 -0.52
C VAL A 132 -13.16 -9.12 -1.57
N ASN A 133 -13.13 -9.58 -2.81
CA ASN A 133 -12.54 -8.86 -3.94
C ASN A 133 -13.35 -7.56 -4.23
N VAL A 134 -13.01 -6.42 -3.62
CA VAL A 134 -13.59 -5.11 -4.00
C VAL A 134 -12.57 -4.00 -3.71
N GLY A 135 -12.20 -3.17 -4.71
CA GLY A 135 -11.01 -2.29 -4.69
C GLY A 135 -11.02 -0.96 -3.93
N ILE A 136 -10.38 0.09 -4.52
CA ILE A 136 -9.05 0.62 -4.05
C ILE A 136 -8.15 -0.60 -3.80
N VAL A 137 -7.04 -0.82 -4.52
CA VAL A 137 -6.36 -2.15 -4.54
C VAL A 137 -6.41 -2.83 -3.17
N ASN A 138 -6.96 -4.04 -3.05
CA ASN A 138 -7.19 -4.76 -1.77
C ASN A 138 -7.93 -3.96 -0.66
N GLY A 139 -8.92 -3.16 -1.05
CA GLY A 139 -9.75 -2.33 -0.20
C GLY A 139 -11.11 -2.98 0.04
N ARG A 140 -12.12 -2.14 0.26
CA ARG A 140 -13.52 -2.54 0.37
C ARG A 140 -14.43 -1.41 -0.08
N GLU A 141 -15.68 -1.74 -0.38
CA GLU A 141 -16.67 -0.71 -0.64
C GLU A 141 -16.88 0.12 0.64
N ALA A 142 -16.84 1.44 0.51
CA ALA A 142 -17.12 2.33 1.62
C ALA A 142 -18.60 2.20 1.99
N LYS A 143 -18.94 2.33 3.28
CA LYS A 143 -20.35 2.45 3.66
C LYS A 143 -20.95 3.66 2.91
N PRO A 144 -22.11 3.53 2.25
CA PRO A 144 -22.69 4.63 1.49
C PRO A 144 -22.74 5.94 2.27
N HIS A 145 -22.23 7.00 1.65
CA HIS A 145 -22.16 8.37 2.18
C HIS A 145 -21.35 8.53 3.49
N SER A 146 -20.58 7.52 3.92
CA SER A 146 -19.73 7.60 5.12
C SER A 146 -18.49 8.49 4.94
N ARG A 147 -18.25 8.98 3.73
CA ARG A 147 -17.15 9.89 3.37
C ARG A 147 -17.72 11.16 2.73
N PRO A 148 -18.47 11.98 3.49
CA PRO A 148 -19.30 13.05 2.92
C PRO A 148 -18.49 14.21 2.31
N TYR A 149 -17.16 14.21 2.49
CA TYR A 149 -16.24 15.16 1.88
C TYR A 149 -15.74 14.75 0.51
N MET A 150 -15.98 13.50 0.08
CA MET A 150 -15.47 13.00 -1.19
C MET A 150 -16.11 13.71 -2.38
N VAL A 151 -15.27 13.96 -3.39
CA VAL A 151 -15.67 14.61 -4.62
C VAL A 151 -15.17 13.82 -5.81
N SER A 152 -16.04 13.53 -6.75
CA SER A 152 -15.66 13.02 -8.06
C SER A 152 -15.42 14.20 -9.00
N VAL A 153 -14.17 14.38 -9.45
CA VAL A 153 -13.81 15.38 -10.45
C VAL A 153 -14.04 14.75 -11.82
N GLN A 154 -14.90 15.39 -12.61
CA GLN A 154 -15.39 14.86 -13.88
C GLN A 154 -15.02 15.74 -15.06
N LYS A 155 -14.79 15.10 -16.20
CA LYS A 155 -14.70 15.71 -17.53
C LYS A 155 -15.76 15.05 -18.41
N ASP A 156 -16.55 15.85 -19.12
CA ASP A 156 -17.57 15.34 -20.05
C ASP A 156 -18.51 14.31 -19.37
N LYS A 157 -18.82 14.54 -18.07
CA LYS A 157 -19.59 13.67 -17.15
C LYS A 157 -18.93 12.35 -16.73
N GLU A 158 -17.71 12.09 -17.15
CA GLU A 158 -16.94 10.91 -16.75
C GLU A 158 -15.98 11.23 -15.61
N HIS A 159 -15.83 10.29 -14.67
CA HIS A 159 -14.86 10.39 -13.59
C HIS A 159 -13.43 10.34 -14.15
N ILE A 160 -12.58 11.28 -13.71
CA ILE A 160 -11.16 11.29 -14.10
C ILE A 160 -10.21 11.35 -12.90
N CYS A 161 -10.67 11.91 -11.78
CA CYS A 161 -9.88 12.11 -10.57
C CYS A 161 -10.80 12.20 -9.35
N GLY A 162 -10.23 11.93 -8.18
CA GLY A 162 -10.80 12.29 -6.90
C GLY A 162 -10.57 13.76 -6.54
N GLY A 163 -11.19 14.15 -5.43
CA GLY A 163 -11.06 15.44 -4.77
C GLY A 163 -11.79 15.41 -3.44
N PHE A 164 -11.67 16.48 -2.68
CA PHE A 164 -12.38 16.60 -1.40
C PHE A 164 -12.77 18.03 -1.06
N LEU A 165 -13.92 18.19 -0.39
CA LEU A 165 -14.43 19.49 0.06
C LEU A 165 -13.67 19.99 1.27
N ILE A 166 -13.04 21.17 1.12
CA ILE A 166 -12.34 21.87 2.20
C ILE A 166 -13.10 23.11 2.68
N SER A 167 -14.15 23.51 1.94
CA SER A 167 -15.11 24.55 2.30
C SER A 167 -16.39 24.37 1.47
N ASP A 168 -17.40 25.22 1.67
CA ASP A 168 -18.64 25.23 0.88
C ASP A 168 -18.44 25.67 -0.59
N ARG A 169 -17.25 26.16 -0.98
CA ARG A 169 -16.94 26.61 -2.35
C ARG A 169 -15.65 26.05 -2.93
N PHE A 170 -14.84 25.34 -2.15
CA PHE A 170 -13.53 24.86 -2.60
C PHE A 170 -13.40 23.35 -2.49
N VAL A 171 -12.94 22.76 -3.57
CA VAL A 171 -12.49 21.37 -3.66
C VAL A 171 -10.98 21.37 -3.81
N MET A 172 -10.29 20.57 -3.02
CA MET A 172 -8.87 20.26 -3.22
C MET A 172 -8.74 19.00 -4.08
N THR A 173 -7.80 19.00 -5.01
CA THR A 173 -7.47 17.88 -5.90
C THR A 173 -6.01 18.00 -6.36
N ALA A 174 -5.53 17.08 -7.19
CA ALA A 174 -4.18 17.12 -7.74
C ALA A 174 -4.11 18.06 -8.96
N ALA A 175 -2.96 18.73 -9.16
CA ALA A 175 -2.78 19.65 -10.27
C ALA A 175 -2.76 18.94 -11.63
N HIS A 176 -2.23 17.71 -11.70
CA HIS A 176 -2.19 16.91 -12.93
C HIS A 176 -3.59 16.50 -13.43
N CYS A 177 -4.62 16.57 -12.57
CA CYS A 177 -6.01 16.34 -12.96
C CYS A 177 -6.55 17.43 -13.90
N ARG A 178 -5.87 18.59 -14.00
CA ARG A 178 -6.26 19.64 -14.94
C ARG A 178 -6.10 19.16 -16.38
N LYS A 179 -7.21 18.98 -17.08
CA LYS A 179 -7.22 18.78 -18.53
C LYS A 179 -7.32 20.14 -19.23
N LYS A 180 -6.22 20.60 -19.84
CA LYS A 180 -6.17 21.88 -20.58
C LYS A 180 -7.29 21.91 -21.64
N LYS A 181 -7.88 23.09 -21.85
CA LYS A 181 -8.99 23.36 -22.81
C LYS A 181 -10.33 22.69 -22.49
N LYS A 182 -10.51 22.07 -21.32
CA LYS A 182 -11.78 21.44 -20.90
C LYS A 182 -12.30 22.05 -19.61
N LYS A 183 -13.63 22.23 -19.53
CA LYS A 183 -14.31 22.58 -18.29
C LYS A 183 -14.53 21.31 -17.47
N LEU A 184 -14.12 21.35 -16.21
CA LEU A 184 -14.40 20.29 -15.26
C LEU A 184 -15.71 20.58 -14.54
N THR A 185 -16.39 19.51 -14.17
CA THR A 185 -17.47 19.54 -13.17
C THR A 185 -17.05 18.70 -11.98
N VAL A 186 -17.65 18.95 -10.83
CA VAL A 186 -17.50 18.11 -9.64
C VAL A 186 -18.83 17.47 -9.30
N VAL A 187 -18.81 16.26 -8.75
CA VAL A 187 -19.98 15.58 -8.17
C VAL A 187 -19.72 15.38 -6.68
N VAL A 188 -20.65 15.85 -5.86
CA VAL A 188 -20.61 15.74 -4.39
C VAL A 188 -21.78 14.89 -3.89
N GLY A 189 -21.59 14.20 -2.76
CA GLY A 189 -22.63 13.41 -2.11
C GLY A 189 -22.95 12.07 -2.76
N ALA A 190 -22.21 11.68 -3.80
CA ALA A 190 -22.33 10.38 -4.43
C ALA A 190 -21.63 9.29 -3.62
N HIS A 191 -22.24 8.11 -3.60
CA HIS A 191 -21.60 6.82 -3.33
C HIS A 191 -21.42 6.06 -4.64
N ASN A 192 -22.50 5.86 -5.40
CA ASN A 192 -22.47 5.24 -6.73
C ASN A 192 -22.61 6.30 -7.83
N LEU A 193 -21.58 6.47 -8.67
CA LEU A 193 -21.54 7.50 -9.72
C LEU A 193 -22.53 7.26 -10.87
N LYS A 194 -23.07 6.05 -11.02
CA LYS A 194 -24.10 5.71 -12.00
C LYS A 194 -25.52 5.81 -11.45
N ASN A 195 -25.69 5.95 -10.13
CA ASN A 195 -26.99 6.07 -9.51
C ASN A 195 -27.48 7.52 -9.50
N GLU A 196 -28.34 7.88 -10.47
CA GLU A 196 -28.91 9.23 -10.55
C GLU A 196 -29.89 9.55 -9.39
N ASN A 197 -30.40 8.54 -8.71
CA ASN A 197 -31.40 8.69 -7.64
C ASN A 197 -30.78 8.91 -6.24
N GLU A 198 -29.46 8.93 -6.13
CA GLU A 198 -28.74 9.06 -4.84
C GLU A 198 -28.73 10.49 -4.26
N GLY A 199 -29.30 11.46 -4.98
CA GLY A 199 -29.32 12.86 -4.56
C GLY A 199 -27.95 13.55 -4.67
N SER A 200 -27.01 12.96 -5.42
CA SER A 200 -25.71 13.57 -5.70
C SER A 200 -25.88 14.85 -6.55
N VAL A 201 -24.99 15.82 -6.33
CA VAL A 201 -25.10 17.13 -6.98
C VAL A 201 -23.89 17.38 -7.87
N ARG A 202 -24.13 17.63 -9.15
CA ARG A 202 -23.11 18.04 -10.11
C ARG A 202 -23.01 19.56 -10.20
N ILE A 203 -21.80 20.10 -10.05
CA ILE A 203 -21.53 21.54 -10.00
C ILE A 203 -20.39 21.89 -10.96
N GLY A 204 -20.52 22.99 -11.71
CA GLY A 204 -19.44 23.49 -12.55
C GLY A 204 -18.29 24.11 -11.74
N VAL A 205 -17.09 24.10 -12.32
CA VAL A 205 -15.91 24.76 -11.75
C VAL A 205 -15.76 26.16 -12.35
N LYS A 206 -15.77 27.18 -11.48
CA LYS A 206 -15.64 28.60 -11.83
C LYS A 206 -14.19 28.99 -12.13
N SER A 207 -13.25 28.58 -11.30
CA SER A 207 -11.82 28.88 -11.48
C SER A 207 -10.93 27.75 -10.96
N TYR A 208 -9.75 27.66 -11.55
CA TYR A 208 -8.75 26.64 -11.28
C TYR A 208 -7.51 27.33 -10.71
N HIS A 209 -7.14 26.99 -9.49
CA HIS A 209 -5.96 27.52 -8.81
C HIS A 209 -4.96 26.38 -8.68
N GLN A 210 -4.25 26.08 -9.77
CA GLN A 210 -3.11 25.16 -9.73
C GLN A 210 -1.96 25.83 -8.98
N HIS A 211 -1.18 25.06 -8.23
CA HIS A 211 0.04 25.60 -7.63
C HIS A 211 0.94 26.17 -8.75
N PRO A 212 1.45 27.41 -8.63
CA PRO A 212 2.21 28.06 -9.71
C PRO A 212 3.48 27.29 -10.09
N ASP A 213 4.10 26.63 -9.12
CA ASP A 213 5.32 25.84 -9.33
C ASP A 213 5.05 24.37 -9.71
N TYR A 214 3.81 23.99 -10.03
CA TYR A 214 3.53 22.64 -10.50
C TYR A 214 4.16 22.41 -11.88
N CYS A 215 5.02 21.41 -11.97
CA CYS A 215 5.63 20.97 -13.22
C CYS A 215 5.40 19.47 -13.43
N CYS A 216 4.80 19.12 -14.57
CA CYS A 216 4.38 17.75 -14.91
C CYS A 216 5.53 16.74 -14.81
N ASP A 217 6.74 17.13 -15.19
CA ASP A 217 7.89 16.22 -15.25
C ASP A 217 8.47 15.92 -13.87
N SER A 218 8.27 16.82 -12.91
CA SER A 218 8.84 16.71 -11.55
C SER A 218 7.91 16.05 -10.54
N HIS A 219 6.61 15.93 -10.85
CA HIS A 219 5.54 15.57 -9.91
C HIS A 219 5.46 16.45 -8.63
N LEU A 220 6.29 17.49 -8.51
CA LEU A 220 6.31 18.41 -7.37
C LEU A 220 5.16 19.40 -7.45
N ASN A 221 4.71 19.83 -6.27
CA ASN A 221 3.63 20.80 -6.11
C ASN A 221 2.32 20.37 -6.80
N ASP A 222 2.06 19.06 -6.85
CA ASP A 222 0.88 18.46 -7.48
C ASP A 222 -0.37 18.65 -6.60
N ILE A 223 -0.85 19.90 -6.57
CA ILE A 223 -2.02 20.34 -5.81
C ILE A 223 -2.74 21.46 -6.53
N MET A 224 -4.07 21.41 -6.52
CA MET A 224 -4.94 22.40 -7.14
C MET A 224 -6.19 22.63 -6.28
N LEU A 225 -6.61 23.89 -6.17
CA LEU A 225 -7.91 24.26 -5.61
C LEU A 225 -8.88 24.60 -6.75
N LEU A 226 -10.05 23.98 -6.73
CA LEU A 226 -11.16 24.28 -7.62
C LEU A 226 -12.16 25.16 -6.89
N ARG A 227 -12.42 26.37 -7.41
CA ARG A 227 -13.54 27.19 -6.94
C ARG A 227 -14.80 26.78 -7.68
N LEU A 228 -15.84 26.42 -6.94
CA LEU A 228 -17.11 25.99 -7.50
C LEU A 228 -17.95 27.19 -7.96
N GLU A 229 -18.77 27.00 -9.01
CA GLU A 229 -19.72 28.01 -9.50
C GLU A 229 -20.81 28.34 -8.48
N LYS A 230 -21.20 27.36 -7.67
CA LYS A 230 -22.23 27.48 -6.63
C LYS A 230 -21.69 26.95 -5.29
N LYS A 231 -22.22 27.52 -4.20
CA LYS A 231 -21.99 26.98 -2.87
C LYS A 231 -22.64 25.60 -2.75
N VAL A 232 -21.91 24.68 -2.15
CA VAL A 232 -22.40 23.37 -1.73
C VAL A 232 -23.19 23.55 -0.43
N LYS A 233 -24.39 22.97 -0.38
CA LYS A 233 -25.18 22.92 0.86
C LYS A 233 -24.75 21.70 1.65
N GLN A 234 -24.38 21.91 2.92
CA GLN A 234 -24.05 20.82 3.82
C GLN A 234 -25.30 19.96 4.09
N SER A 235 -25.10 18.65 4.17
CA SER A 235 -26.14 17.66 4.40
C SER A 235 -25.55 16.43 5.11
N LYS A 236 -26.35 15.38 5.30
CA LYS A 236 -25.84 14.09 5.82
C LYS A 236 -24.85 13.41 4.86
N THR A 237 -24.96 13.70 3.55
CA THR A 237 -24.13 13.08 2.51
C THR A 237 -23.03 14.01 1.99
N VAL A 238 -23.07 15.28 2.38
CA VAL A 238 -22.14 16.31 1.92
C VAL A 238 -21.63 17.14 3.10
N ASN A 239 -20.33 17.05 3.39
CA ASN A 239 -19.69 17.79 4.48
C ASN A 239 -18.23 18.10 4.12
N MET A 240 -17.61 19.04 4.83
CA MET A 240 -16.22 19.43 4.60
C MET A 240 -15.30 18.63 5.52
N ILE A 241 -14.09 18.33 5.05
CA ILE A 241 -13.04 17.73 5.89
C ILE A 241 -12.13 18.80 6.48
N SER A 242 -11.64 18.57 7.70
CA SER A 242 -10.63 19.43 8.32
C SER A 242 -9.28 19.23 7.66
N LEU A 243 -8.53 20.32 7.50
CA LEU A 243 -7.12 20.27 7.12
C LEU A 243 -6.23 20.25 8.35
N ILE A 244 -5.03 19.69 8.19
CA ILE A 244 -3.99 19.78 9.22
C ILE A 244 -3.68 21.24 9.52
N LYS A 245 -3.63 21.60 10.81
CA LYS A 245 -3.51 23.01 11.24
C LYS A 245 -2.07 23.47 11.42
N ASN A 246 -1.13 22.55 11.62
CA ASN A 246 0.26 22.84 11.88
C ASN A 246 1.16 22.20 10.83
N LYS A 247 2.42 22.65 10.80
CA LYS A 247 3.46 22.07 9.94
C LYS A 247 4.06 20.78 10.50
N LYS A 248 3.39 20.11 11.46
CA LYS A 248 3.91 18.87 12.04
C LYS A 248 3.74 17.76 11.00
N ASP A 249 4.79 16.99 10.79
CA ASP A 249 4.72 15.81 9.97
C ASP A 249 3.86 14.73 10.64
N THR A 250 3.09 14.02 9.81
CA THR A 250 2.39 12.81 10.26
C THR A 250 3.42 11.73 10.56
N GLU A 251 3.33 11.12 11.74
CA GLU A 251 4.32 10.16 12.21
C GLU A 251 4.29 8.86 11.39
N SER A 252 5.47 8.28 11.16
CA SER A 252 5.59 6.98 10.49
C SER A 252 4.81 5.90 11.24
N GLY A 253 4.18 4.98 10.51
CA GLY A 253 3.32 3.94 11.07
C GLY A 253 1.89 4.39 11.38
N THR A 254 1.58 5.70 11.32
CA THR A 254 0.21 6.19 11.47
C THR A 254 -0.72 5.53 10.46
N VAL A 255 -1.82 4.96 10.95
CA VAL A 255 -2.87 4.38 10.10
C VAL A 255 -3.76 5.49 9.57
N CYS A 256 -3.87 5.53 8.25
CA CYS A 256 -4.69 6.47 7.51
C CYS A 256 -5.61 5.71 6.55
N SER A 257 -6.51 6.43 5.89
CA SER A 257 -7.41 5.90 4.89
C SER A 257 -7.35 6.71 3.61
N VAL A 258 -7.59 6.02 2.50
CA VAL A 258 -7.80 6.59 1.17
C VAL A 258 -9.14 6.13 0.67
N ALA A 259 -9.81 6.97 -0.12
CA ALA A 259 -11.08 6.65 -0.73
C ALA A 259 -11.18 7.25 -2.14
N GLY A 260 -11.94 6.60 -3.02
CA GLY A 260 -12.02 6.99 -4.43
C GLY A 260 -12.81 6.00 -5.30
N TRP A 261 -12.94 6.36 -6.57
CA TRP A 261 -13.64 5.58 -7.60
C TRP A 261 -12.67 5.07 -8.67
N GLY A 262 -11.38 5.04 -8.37
CA GLY A 262 -10.35 4.58 -9.28
C GLY A 262 -10.39 3.07 -9.54
N SER A 263 -9.39 2.62 -10.29
CA SER A 263 -9.22 1.22 -10.66
C SER A 263 -9.07 0.31 -9.43
N LEU A 264 -9.78 -0.82 -9.44
CA LEU A 264 -9.74 -1.77 -8.31
C LEU A 264 -8.46 -2.61 -8.24
N ARG A 265 -7.68 -2.62 -9.33
CA ARG A 265 -6.39 -3.31 -9.48
C ARG A 265 -5.55 -2.62 -10.55
N THR A 266 -4.27 -2.91 -10.58
CA THR A 266 -3.35 -2.44 -11.64
C THR A 266 -3.93 -2.80 -13.02
N ASN A 267 -4.04 -1.81 -13.91
CA ASN A 267 -4.63 -1.94 -15.25
C ASN A 267 -6.09 -2.47 -15.27
N GLY A 268 -6.81 -2.37 -14.15
CA GLY A 268 -8.21 -2.78 -14.03
C GLY A 268 -9.21 -1.64 -14.27
N SER A 269 -10.48 -2.01 -14.29
CA SER A 269 -11.60 -1.06 -14.43
C SER A 269 -11.79 -0.20 -13.18
N ALA A 270 -12.22 1.04 -13.39
CA ALA A 270 -12.68 1.96 -12.35
C ALA A 270 -13.95 1.44 -11.66
N SER A 271 -14.19 1.91 -10.44
CA SER A 271 -15.36 1.57 -9.65
C SER A 271 -16.54 2.50 -9.92
N ASP A 272 -17.75 1.95 -9.93
CA ASP A 272 -18.97 2.76 -9.88
C ASP A 272 -19.26 3.25 -8.45
N CYS A 273 -19.00 2.40 -7.45
CA CYS A 273 -19.19 2.70 -6.03
C CYS A 273 -17.92 3.27 -5.39
N LEU A 274 -18.09 4.08 -4.35
CA LEU A 274 -16.97 4.63 -3.60
C LEU A 274 -16.28 3.51 -2.83
N MET A 275 -14.98 3.42 -3.02
CA MET A 275 -14.12 2.43 -2.40
C MET A 275 -13.24 3.06 -1.33
N GLU A 276 -12.75 2.27 -0.38
CA GLU A 276 -11.80 2.70 0.64
C GLU A 276 -10.75 1.64 0.97
N ALA A 277 -9.55 2.07 1.35
CA ALA A 277 -8.54 1.19 1.95
C ALA A 277 -7.80 1.87 3.09
N LYS A 278 -7.25 1.06 4.00
CA LYS A 278 -6.34 1.50 5.05
C LYS A 278 -4.90 1.42 4.57
N VAL A 279 -4.14 2.48 4.83
CA VAL A 279 -2.72 2.58 4.51
C VAL A 279 -1.94 3.03 5.75
N LYS A 280 -0.65 2.72 5.82
CA LYS A 280 0.24 3.20 6.88
C LYS A 280 1.25 4.18 6.31
N ILE A 281 1.43 5.32 6.97
CA ILE A 281 2.48 6.28 6.63
C ILE A 281 3.84 5.58 6.73
N LYS A 282 4.67 5.76 5.71
CA LYS A 282 6.03 5.23 5.67
C LYS A 282 7.04 6.30 6.08
N ASN A 283 8.24 5.85 6.44
CA ASN A 283 9.31 6.76 6.80
C ASN A 283 9.73 7.59 5.57
N ASN A 284 9.86 8.91 5.73
CA ASN A 284 10.17 9.80 4.60
C ASN A 284 11.54 9.48 3.96
N THR A 285 12.55 9.10 4.74
CA THR A 285 13.88 8.73 4.23
C THR A 285 13.81 7.40 3.48
N GLU A 286 13.00 6.45 3.94
CA GLU A 286 12.74 5.20 3.20
C GLU A 286 12.12 5.53 1.83
N CYS A 287 11.11 6.39 1.79
CA CYS A 287 10.46 6.75 0.54
C CYS A 287 11.33 7.58 -0.40
N GLU A 288 12.19 8.46 0.13
CA GLU A 288 13.18 9.17 -0.68
C GLU A 288 14.14 8.20 -1.36
N ARG A 289 14.61 7.16 -0.65
CA ARG A 289 15.45 6.11 -1.24
C ARG A 289 14.71 5.30 -2.31
N ARG A 290 13.43 5.02 -2.11
CA ARG A 290 12.61 4.22 -3.03
C ARG A 290 12.15 5.00 -4.26
N TRP A 291 12.07 6.32 -4.17
CA TRP A 291 11.63 7.22 -5.23
C TRP A 291 12.72 8.22 -5.60
N GLU A 292 13.95 7.72 -5.73
CA GLU A 292 15.15 8.51 -5.97
C GLU A 292 14.97 9.47 -7.16
N GLY A 293 15.35 10.73 -6.95
CA GLY A 293 15.30 11.78 -7.97
C GLY A 293 13.94 12.45 -8.19
N ILE A 294 12.83 11.90 -7.67
CA ILE A 294 11.47 12.47 -7.87
C ILE A 294 10.72 12.76 -6.56
N TYR A 295 11.18 12.24 -5.43
CA TYR A 295 10.55 12.46 -4.12
C TYR A 295 11.19 13.60 -3.34
N SER A 296 10.38 14.40 -2.65
CA SER A 296 10.87 15.43 -1.74
C SER A 296 10.24 15.31 -0.36
N VAL A 297 11.06 14.97 0.64
CA VAL A 297 10.63 14.80 2.05
C VAL A 297 9.90 16.03 2.62
N SER A 298 10.23 17.23 2.11
CA SER A 298 9.62 18.49 2.56
C SER A 298 8.23 18.75 1.98
N LYS A 299 7.90 18.12 0.84
CA LYS A 299 6.69 18.42 0.04
C LYS A 299 5.79 17.21 -0.19
N MET A 300 6.29 16.01 0.05
CA MET A 300 5.61 14.75 -0.20
C MET A 300 5.58 13.88 1.07
N MET A 301 4.64 12.96 1.08
CA MET A 301 4.58 11.84 2.01
C MET A 301 4.17 10.59 1.24
N CYS A 302 4.45 9.43 1.79
CA CYS A 302 4.14 8.16 1.18
C CYS A 302 3.43 7.25 2.17
N ALA A 303 2.59 6.37 1.65
CA ALA A 303 1.91 5.38 2.46
C ALA A 303 1.84 4.05 1.72
N TYR A 304 1.88 2.97 2.50
CA TYR A 304 1.77 1.62 1.98
C TYR A 304 1.01 0.73 2.95
N SER A 305 0.26 -0.19 2.38
CA SER A 305 -0.34 -1.36 3.00
C SER A 305 -0.62 -2.36 1.87
N HIS A 306 -1.27 -3.49 2.17
CA HIS A 306 -1.74 -4.41 1.13
C HIS A 306 -2.66 -3.73 0.11
N GLY A 307 -3.33 -2.64 0.53
CA GLY A 307 -4.08 -1.78 -0.35
C GLY A 307 -3.56 -0.35 -0.52
N GLY A 308 -4.14 0.36 -1.49
CA GLY A 308 -3.64 1.67 -1.90
C GLY A 308 -4.34 2.28 -3.11
N SER A 309 -4.04 3.54 -3.38
CA SER A 309 -4.64 4.32 -4.47
C SER A 309 -4.17 3.84 -5.85
N CYS A 310 -5.03 3.96 -6.85
CA CYS A 310 -4.73 3.59 -8.23
C CYS A 310 -5.24 4.64 -9.23
N ASN A 311 -5.20 4.32 -10.52
CA ASN A 311 -5.65 5.21 -11.59
C ASN A 311 -7.09 5.70 -11.33
N GLY A 312 -7.30 7.03 -11.34
CA GLY A 312 -8.59 7.66 -11.02
C GLY A 312 -8.71 8.14 -9.57
N ASP A 313 -7.93 7.60 -8.63
CA ASP A 313 -7.94 8.07 -7.22
C ASP A 313 -7.11 9.34 -7.01
N SER A 314 -6.31 9.73 -8.00
CA SER A 314 -5.53 10.98 -8.02
C SER A 314 -6.36 12.18 -7.59
N GLY A 315 -5.80 13.02 -6.74
CA GLY A 315 -6.49 14.17 -6.15
C GLY A 315 -7.38 13.85 -4.95
N GLY A 316 -7.67 12.57 -4.68
CA GLY A 316 -8.36 12.15 -3.47
C GLY A 316 -7.57 12.45 -2.19
N PRO A 317 -8.23 12.49 -1.02
CA PRO A 317 -7.57 12.77 0.24
C PRO A 317 -6.91 11.51 0.83
N LEU A 318 -5.72 11.69 1.40
CA LEU A 318 -5.18 10.82 2.44
C LEU A 318 -5.63 11.35 3.80
N VAL A 319 -6.40 10.55 4.52
CA VAL A 319 -7.08 10.96 5.78
C VAL A 319 -6.56 10.17 6.96
N CYS A 320 -6.02 10.86 7.96
CA CYS A 320 -5.58 10.25 9.22
C CYS A 320 -6.46 10.80 10.35
N GLY A 321 -7.16 9.91 11.07
CA GLY A 321 -8.25 10.33 11.94
C GLY A 321 -9.35 11.03 11.13
N ASP A 322 -9.70 12.27 11.50
CA ASP A 322 -10.71 13.09 10.81
C ASP A 322 -10.10 14.24 9.98
N THR A 323 -8.80 14.14 9.65
CA THR A 323 -8.03 15.22 9.01
C THR A 323 -7.40 14.78 7.71
N ALA A 324 -7.57 15.57 6.65
CA ALA A 324 -6.83 15.40 5.40
C ALA A 324 -5.37 15.87 5.60
N VAL A 325 -4.43 14.96 5.38
CA VAL A 325 -2.98 15.23 5.53
C VAL A 325 -2.24 15.22 4.20
N GLY A 326 -2.80 14.56 3.18
CA GLY A 326 -2.19 14.42 1.86
C GLY A 326 -3.20 14.45 0.72
N VAL A 327 -2.72 14.71 -0.49
CA VAL A 327 -3.47 14.63 -1.74
C VAL A 327 -2.84 13.54 -2.61
N THR A 328 -3.61 12.54 -3.04
CA THR A 328 -3.11 11.44 -3.89
C THR A 328 -2.48 12.00 -5.16
N SER A 329 -1.20 11.69 -5.41
CA SER A 329 -0.45 12.26 -6.53
C SER A 329 -0.08 11.18 -7.54
N PHE A 330 0.83 10.27 -7.20
CA PHE A 330 1.28 9.22 -8.11
C PHE A 330 1.57 7.90 -7.41
N ALA A 331 1.65 6.85 -8.21
CA ALA A 331 1.98 5.49 -7.81
C ALA A 331 2.92 4.88 -8.85
N TYR A 332 3.47 3.71 -8.56
CA TYR A 332 4.33 3.01 -9.50
C TYR A 332 3.51 2.51 -10.69
N SER A 333 3.98 2.81 -11.91
CA SER A 333 3.22 2.57 -13.14
C SER A 333 2.92 1.09 -13.39
N LYS A 334 3.76 0.18 -12.89
CA LYS A 334 3.57 -1.27 -13.03
C LYS A 334 2.76 -1.90 -11.90
N SER A 335 2.56 -1.19 -10.78
CA SER A 335 1.78 -1.71 -9.67
C SER A 335 1.26 -0.58 -8.78
N CYS A 336 -0.07 -0.48 -8.68
CA CYS A 336 -0.73 0.52 -7.84
C CYS A 336 -0.49 0.32 -6.34
N ASN A 337 -0.15 -0.90 -5.89
CA ASN A 337 0.12 -1.24 -4.48
C ASN A 337 1.53 -1.84 -4.28
N SER A 338 2.55 -1.25 -4.90
CA SER A 338 3.93 -1.73 -4.76
C SER A 338 4.48 -1.48 -3.34
N ALA A 339 4.94 -2.54 -2.67
CA ALA A 339 5.69 -2.41 -1.41
C ALA A 339 7.04 -1.72 -1.61
N GLU A 340 7.68 -1.97 -2.76
CA GLU A 340 8.96 -1.34 -3.11
C GLU A 340 8.76 0.14 -3.42
N HIS A 341 7.67 0.50 -4.11
CA HIS A 341 7.35 1.87 -4.49
C HIS A 341 5.98 2.31 -3.94
N PRO A 342 5.91 2.72 -2.64
CA PRO A 342 4.67 3.15 -1.98
C PRO A 342 3.94 4.26 -2.72
N ASN A 343 2.61 4.35 -2.56
CA ASN A 343 1.84 5.48 -3.10
C ASN A 343 2.33 6.80 -2.53
N VAL A 344 2.44 7.82 -3.38
CA VAL A 344 2.93 9.15 -3.01
C VAL A 344 1.79 10.17 -3.01
N TYR A 345 1.81 11.02 -1.99
CA TYR A 345 0.83 12.05 -1.72
C TYR A 345 1.53 13.41 -1.55
N THR A 346 0.94 14.46 -2.10
CA THR A 346 1.37 15.83 -1.82
C THR A 346 1.05 16.17 -0.36
N LYS A 347 2.06 16.54 0.43
CA LYS A 347 1.95 16.83 1.87
C LYS A 347 1.24 18.17 2.10
N ILE A 348 -0.02 18.17 2.56
CA ILE A 348 -0.86 19.38 2.68
C ILE A 348 -0.23 20.44 3.59
N SER A 349 0.42 20.01 4.68
CA SER A 349 1.04 20.93 5.65
C SER A 349 2.09 21.86 5.03
N ALA A 350 2.77 21.42 3.97
CA ALA A 350 3.75 22.22 3.24
C ALA A 350 3.13 23.36 2.42
N TYR A 351 1.84 23.26 2.08
CA TYR A 351 1.13 24.19 1.20
C TYR A 351 0.09 25.06 1.92
N LEU A 352 -0.03 24.96 3.26
CA LEU A 352 -0.99 25.76 4.03
C LEU A 352 -0.93 27.28 3.76
N PRO A 353 0.26 27.92 3.65
CA PRO A 353 0.32 29.34 3.31
C PRO A 353 -0.35 29.67 1.96
N TRP A 354 -0.06 28.87 0.93
CA TRP A 354 -0.65 29.02 -0.40
C TRP A 354 -2.16 28.75 -0.38
N ILE A 355 -2.60 27.69 0.29
CA ILE A 355 -4.03 27.35 0.45
C ILE A 355 -4.78 28.52 1.09
N HIS A 356 -4.26 29.06 2.21
CA HIS A 356 -4.87 30.20 2.89
C HIS A 356 -4.89 31.46 2.04
N GLN A 357 -3.83 31.72 1.26
CA GLN A 357 -3.79 32.86 0.34
C GLN A 357 -4.93 32.78 -0.68
N ILE A 358 -5.14 31.62 -1.31
CA ILE A 358 -6.20 31.45 -2.31
C ILE A 358 -7.59 31.58 -1.67
N ILE A 359 -7.82 30.93 -0.52
CA ILE A 359 -9.14 30.94 0.13
C ILE A 359 -9.48 32.34 0.68
N ARG A 360 -8.51 33.07 1.25
CA ARG A 360 -8.74 34.42 1.81
C ARG A 360 -8.85 35.52 0.77
N ASN A 361 -8.14 35.42 -0.36
CA ASN A 361 -8.12 36.47 -1.40
C ASN A 361 -9.41 36.52 -2.26
N ILE A 362 -10.46 35.79 -1.87
CA ILE A 362 -11.70 35.69 -2.63
C ILE A 362 -12.80 36.35 -1.80
N LYS A 363 -13.03 37.64 -2.08
CA LYS A 363 -14.18 38.41 -1.59
C LYS A 363 -15.50 37.80 -2.06
#